data_AF-A0A6V7HCN8-F1
#
_entry.id   AF-A0A6V7HCN8-F1
#
_cell.length_a   1.000
_cell.length_b   1.000
_cell.length_c   1.000
_cell.angle_alpha   90.00
_cell.angle_beta   90.00
_cell.angle_gamma   90.00
#
_symmetry.space_group_name_H-M   'P 1'
#
loop_
_entity.id
_entity.type
_entity.pdbx_description
1 polymer ?
#
loop_
_entity_poly.entity_id
_entity_poly.type
_entity_poly.pdbx_seq_one_letter_code
_entity_poly.pdbx_strand_id
1 'polypeptide(L)'
;YSLKTYVLVEKPGVSFNYKYLLLANKDYNINPVVCSTFKTYKDNEIKDDCVVREIDTNIDGKKDILKFEAHFYTDQAVKSLKLLLFFNFQLNQLFTTTVESIAYLTHTLNEEVQKVCFYGDLILQQKSLLTSEVAAKITNKYVMEEAGYTNDNVIIIQAELVYKDHLIYYQPSIWEELKWIWIQYISCFLVLAYIAKH
;
A
#
# COMPACT_ATOMS: atom_id res chain seq x y z
N TYR A 1 -3.81 -23.01 -31.61
CA TYR A 1 -2.65 -22.90 -30.71
C TYR A 1 -3.15 -22.30 -29.40
N SER A 2 -3.19 -23.11 -28.33
CA SER A 2 -3.55 -22.61 -27.00
C SER A 2 -2.35 -21.82 -26.48
N LEU A 3 -2.51 -20.51 -26.29
CA LEU A 3 -1.49 -19.67 -25.67
C LEU A 3 -1.27 -20.20 -24.25
N LYS A 4 -0.09 -20.78 -24.02
CA LYS A 4 0.31 -21.28 -22.72
C LYS A 4 0.59 -20.05 -21.87
N THR A 5 -0.36 -19.66 -21.03
CA THR A 5 -0.23 -18.49 -20.16
C THR A 5 0.79 -18.81 -19.08
N TYR A 6 2.02 -18.32 -19.23
CA TYR A 6 3.02 -18.37 -18.17
C TYR A 6 2.70 -17.25 -17.18
N VAL A 7 2.20 -17.63 -16.02
CA VAL A 7 2.03 -16.71 -14.89
C VAL A 7 3.29 -16.79 -14.06
N LEU A 8 4.08 -15.70 -14.05
CA LEU A 8 5.11 -15.54 -13.03
C LEU A 8 4.50 -14.88 -11.79
N VAL A 9 5.04 -15.25 -10.64
CA VAL A 9 4.63 -14.82 -9.32
C VAL A 9 5.82 -14.17 -8.62
N GLU A 10 5.66 -12.91 -8.22
CA GLU A 10 6.67 -12.15 -7.49
C GLU A 10 6.17 -11.66 -6.13
N LYS A 11 7.08 -11.64 -5.14
CA LYS A 11 6.90 -11.00 -3.82
C LYS A 11 7.56 -9.60 -3.84
N PRO A 12 6.80 -8.50 -3.76
CA PRO A 12 7.39 -7.16 -3.71
C PRO A 12 8.11 -6.89 -2.39
N GLY A 13 9.23 -6.17 -2.45
CA GLY A 13 9.83 -5.57 -1.26
C GLY A 13 9.02 -4.36 -0.83
N VAL A 14 8.59 -4.30 0.43
CA VAL A 14 7.81 -3.18 0.97
C VAL A 14 8.74 -2.26 1.76
N SER A 15 8.61 -0.95 1.55
CA SER A 15 9.27 0.06 2.36
C SER A 15 8.32 1.20 2.67
N PHE A 16 8.24 1.60 3.94
CA PHE A 16 7.46 2.76 4.35
C PHE A 16 8.26 4.04 4.15
N ASN A 17 7.66 5.05 3.54
CA ASN A 17 8.35 6.29 3.21
C ASN A 17 8.46 7.27 4.39
N TYR A 18 7.99 6.88 5.58
CA TYR A 18 7.86 7.77 6.73
C TYR A 18 7.10 9.06 6.40
N LYS A 19 6.12 8.94 5.49
CA LYS A 19 5.19 10.01 5.11
C LYS A 19 3.79 9.55 5.46
N TYR A 20 3.07 10.39 6.20
CA TYR A 20 1.71 10.10 6.63
C TYR A 20 0.85 11.37 6.76
N LEU A 21 -0.46 11.18 6.65
CA LEU A 21 -1.46 12.21 6.90
C LEU A 21 -2.67 11.57 7.58
N LEU A 22 -2.86 11.91 8.85
CA LEU A 22 -4.06 11.61 9.61
C LEU A 22 -4.95 12.86 9.61
N LEU A 23 -6.24 12.67 9.33
CA LEU A 23 -7.29 13.67 9.48
C LEU A 23 -8.38 13.07 10.39
N ALA A 24 -8.50 13.61 11.60
CA ALA A 24 -9.55 13.29 12.55
C ALA A 24 -10.61 14.40 12.53
N ASN A 25 -11.70 14.15 11.80
CA ASN A 25 -12.75 15.14 11.59
C ASN A 25 -13.77 15.08 12.74
N LYS A 26 -13.98 16.22 13.40
CA LYS A 26 -15.00 16.42 14.43
C LYS A 26 -16.39 16.67 13.82
N ASP A 27 -16.46 17.58 12.85
CA ASP A 27 -17.70 17.90 12.12
C ASP A 27 -17.40 18.53 10.75
N TYR A 28 -18.44 18.78 9.94
CA TYR A 28 -18.29 19.40 8.61
C TYR A 28 -17.78 20.85 8.65
N ASN A 29 -18.09 21.59 9.72
CA ASN A 29 -17.79 23.02 9.84
C ASN A 29 -16.59 23.32 10.75
N ILE A 30 -15.92 22.28 11.24
CA ILE A 30 -14.85 22.41 12.24
C ILE A 30 -13.59 21.81 11.66
N ASN A 31 -12.48 22.52 11.83
CA ASN A 31 -11.19 22.03 11.34
C ASN A 31 -10.88 20.66 11.98
N PRO A 32 -10.45 19.69 11.17
CA PRO A 32 -10.05 18.39 11.70
C PRO A 32 -8.79 18.53 12.53
N VAL A 33 -8.59 17.62 13.48
CA VAL A 33 -7.27 17.42 14.07
C VAL A 33 -6.41 16.71 13.02
N VAL A 34 -5.37 17.38 12.54
CA VAL A 34 -4.44 16.80 11.58
C VAL A 34 -3.25 16.23 12.33
N CYS A 35 -2.67 15.14 11.83
CA CYS A 35 -1.31 14.80 12.22
C CYS A 35 -0.53 14.33 11.00
N SER A 36 0.58 15.01 10.69
CA SER A 36 1.23 14.80 9.40
C SER A 36 2.71 15.14 9.40
N THR A 37 3.44 14.49 8.50
CA THR A 37 4.82 14.84 8.13
C THR A 37 4.90 16.02 7.15
N PHE A 38 3.77 16.43 6.56
CA PHE A 38 3.74 17.49 5.55
C PHE A 38 3.59 18.87 6.20
N LYS A 39 4.50 19.80 5.86
CA LYS A 39 4.52 21.16 6.42
C LYS A 39 3.36 22.06 5.95
N THR A 40 2.69 21.71 4.85
CA THR A 40 1.61 22.53 4.25
C THR A 40 0.34 22.54 5.09
N TYR A 41 0.13 21.52 5.94
CA TYR A 41 -1.06 21.39 6.79
C TYR A 41 -0.80 21.84 8.24
N LYS A 42 0.14 22.77 8.43
CA LYS A 42 0.69 23.13 9.74
C LYS A 42 -0.14 24.08 10.61
N ASP A 43 -1.29 24.58 10.14
CA ASP A 43 -2.21 25.33 11.00
C ASP A 43 -3.01 24.37 11.90
N ASN A 44 -2.28 23.57 12.68
CA ASN A 44 -2.81 22.75 13.76
C ASN A 44 -2.52 23.45 15.08
N GLU A 45 -3.56 23.67 15.87
CA GLU A 45 -3.45 24.22 17.22
C GLU A 45 -2.85 23.22 18.24
N ILE A 46 -2.67 21.96 17.85
CA ILE A 46 -2.22 20.87 18.73
C ILE A 46 -0.76 20.49 18.42
N LYS A 47 0.00 20.19 19.47
CA LYS A 47 1.34 19.61 19.37
C LYS A 47 1.21 18.16 18.88
N ASP A 48 1.52 17.92 17.61
CA ASP A 48 1.46 16.60 16.97
C ASP A 48 2.27 15.54 17.76
N ASP A 49 1.61 14.70 18.56
CA ASP A 49 2.20 13.53 19.24
C ASP A 49 1.85 12.26 18.45
N CYS A 50 2.44 12.15 17.25
CA CYS A 50 2.31 10.96 16.42
C CYS A 50 3.63 10.23 16.32
N VAL A 51 3.58 8.94 16.65
CA VAL A 51 4.71 8.04 16.67
C VAL A 51 4.46 6.94 15.66
N VAL A 52 5.43 6.73 14.78
CA VAL A 52 5.39 5.63 13.80
C VAL A 52 6.59 4.73 14.00
N ARG A 53 6.34 3.42 13.99
CA ARG A 53 7.34 2.38 14.26
C ARG A 53 7.17 1.22 13.28
N GLU A 54 8.28 0.71 12.77
CA GLU A 54 8.31 -0.52 11.97
C GLU A 54 9.02 -1.64 12.74
N ILE A 55 8.39 -2.80 12.80
CA ILE A 55 8.84 -3.97 13.55
C ILE A 55 9.25 -5.06 12.56
N ASP A 56 10.41 -5.63 12.81
CA ASP A 56 10.93 -6.84 12.17
C ASP A 56 10.72 -7.98 13.18
N THR A 57 9.83 -8.92 12.86
CA THR A 57 9.37 -9.97 13.78
C THR A 57 10.25 -11.22 13.69
N ASN A 58 10.84 -11.47 12.52
CA ASN A 58 11.65 -12.66 12.26
C ASN A 58 13.17 -12.37 12.24
N ILE A 59 13.57 -11.11 12.41
CA ILE A 59 14.95 -10.61 12.45
C ILE A 59 15.68 -10.92 11.13
N ASP A 60 14.97 -10.88 10.00
CA ASP A 60 15.56 -11.09 8.66
C ASP A 60 16.09 -9.79 8.03
N GLY A 61 15.96 -8.66 8.74
CA GLY A 61 16.35 -7.33 8.28
C GLY A 61 15.28 -6.61 7.46
N LYS A 62 14.14 -7.26 7.19
CA LYS A 62 12.97 -6.66 6.55
C LYS A 62 11.92 -6.33 7.60
N LYS A 63 11.20 -5.24 7.38
CA LYS A 63 10.10 -4.85 8.25
C LYS A 63 8.88 -5.68 7.90
N ASP A 64 8.17 -6.16 8.93
CA ASP A 64 6.97 -6.99 8.79
C ASP A 64 5.70 -6.24 9.20
N ILE A 65 5.80 -5.34 10.18
CA ILE A 65 4.63 -4.69 10.78
C ILE A 65 4.89 -3.19 10.90
N LEU A 66 3.93 -2.39 10.43
CA LEU A 66 3.87 -0.96 10.69
C LEU A 66 2.91 -0.69 11.85
N LYS A 67 3.38 0.02 12.87
CA LYS A 67 2.56 0.56 13.96
C LYS A 67 2.55 2.09 13.89
N PHE A 68 1.37 2.65 13.73
CA PHE A 68 1.10 4.08 13.78
C PHE A 68 0.29 4.38 15.03
N GLU A 69 0.67 5.40 15.77
CA GLU A 69 0.03 5.79 17.02
C GLU A 69 -0.04 7.32 17.08
N ALA A 70 -1.21 7.87 17.36
CA ALA A 70 -1.46 9.30 17.45
C ALA A 70 -2.24 9.62 18.72
N HIS A 71 -1.74 10.58 19.47
CA HIS A 71 -2.29 11.04 20.74
C HIS A 71 -2.61 12.53 20.65
N PHE A 72 -3.86 12.91 20.93
CA PHE A 72 -4.24 14.32 20.95
C PHE A 72 -5.44 14.59 21.83
N TYR A 73 -5.53 15.82 22.32
CA TYR A 73 -6.70 16.34 22.99
C TYR A 73 -7.63 16.99 21.97
N THR A 74 -8.94 16.89 22.20
CA THR A 74 -9.95 17.54 21.38
C THR A 74 -11.08 18.01 22.28
N ASP A 75 -11.68 19.13 21.93
CA ASP A 75 -12.83 19.74 22.59
C ASP A 75 -14.14 19.06 22.20
N GLN A 76 -14.15 18.35 21.08
CA GLN A 76 -15.30 17.61 20.58
C GLN A 76 -14.92 16.21 20.10
N ALA A 77 -15.89 15.29 20.22
CA ALA A 77 -15.74 13.93 19.76
C ALA A 77 -15.42 13.87 18.26
N VAL A 78 -14.54 12.95 17.89
CA VAL A 78 -14.19 12.70 16.49
C VAL A 78 -15.27 11.84 15.84
N LYS A 79 -15.77 12.27 14.68
CA LYS A 79 -16.80 11.55 13.91
C LYS A 79 -16.23 10.69 12.79
N SER A 80 -15.11 11.09 12.19
CA SER A 80 -14.50 10.28 11.13
C SER A 80 -12.98 10.41 11.08
N LEU A 81 -12.34 9.31 10.73
CA LEU A 81 -10.90 9.18 10.63
C LEU A 81 -10.51 8.88 9.20
N LYS A 82 -9.50 9.59 8.70
CA LYS A 82 -8.84 9.31 7.42
C LYS A 82 -7.35 9.27 7.65
N LEU A 83 -6.72 8.14 7.37
CA LEU A 83 -5.28 7.94 7.50
C LEU A 83 -4.71 7.52 6.14
N LEU A 84 -3.77 8.31 5.65
CA LEU A 84 -3.00 8.05 4.43
C LEU A 84 -1.58 7.69 4.83
N LEU A 85 -1.11 6.54 4.36
CA LEU A 85 0.23 6.01 4.61
C LEU A 85 0.91 5.77 3.26
N PHE A 86 2.12 6.28 3.08
CA PHE A 86 2.82 6.26 1.79
C PHE A 86 3.92 5.20 1.78
N PHE A 87 3.92 4.35 0.76
CA PHE A 87 4.80 3.20 0.62
C PHE A 87 5.47 3.17 -0.74
N ASN A 88 6.67 2.59 -0.77
CA ASN A 88 7.36 2.20 -1.98
C ASN A 88 7.45 0.68 -2.04
N PHE A 89 6.99 0.11 -3.16
CA PHE A 89 7.05 -1.32 -3.44
C PHE A 89 8.09 -1.59 -4.52
N GLN A 90 9.09 -2.40 -4.20
CA GLN A 90 10.18 -2.75 -5.10
C GLN A 90 9.90 -4.10 -5.77
N LEU A 91 9.92 -4.12 -7.10
CA LEU A 91 9.87 -5.33 -7.93
C LEU A 91 11.24 -5.52 -8.56
N ASN A 92 11.80 -6.72 -8.46
CA ASN A 92 13.16 -7.05 -8.88
C ASN A 92 13.28 -8.35 -9.70
N GLN A 93 12.24 -9.20 -9.76
CA GLN A 93 12.38 -10.52 -10.39
C GLN A 93 12.39 -10.48 -11.93
N LEU A 94 11.47 -9.72 -12.54
CA LEU A 94 11.39 -9.60 -14.01
C LEU A 94 11.94 -8.28 -14.54
N PHE A 95 11.68 -7.20 -13.82
CA PHE A 95 12.14 -5.86 -14.14
C PHE A 95 12.34 -5.11 -12.82
N THR A 96 13.44 -4.39 -12.71
CA THR A 96 13.72 -3.56 -11.53
C THR A 96 12.88 -2.29 -11.60
N THR A 97 11.84 -2.21 -10.79
CA THR A 97 11.00 -1.01 -10.68
C THR A 97 10.59 -0.72 -9.24
N THR A 98 10.24 0.52 -8.98
CA THR A 98 9.68 0.97 -7.71
C THR A 98 8.31 1.59 -7.95
N VAL A 99 7.28 0.98 -7.36
CA VAL A 99 5.90 1.48 -7.39
C VAL A 99 5.67 2.32 -6.14
N GLU A 100 5.42 3.60 -6.31
CA GLU A 100 4.97 4.48 -5.23
C GLU A 100 3.45 4.33 -5.06
N SER A 101 2.99 4.09 -3.83
CA SER A 101 1.56 3.90 -3.57
C SER A 101 1.13 4.39 -2.20
N ILE A 102 -0.18 4.56 -2.05
CA ILE A 102 -0.80 5.09 -0.83
C ILE A 102 -1.78 4.05 -0.29
N ALA A 103 -1.61 3.67 0.97
CA ALA A 103 -2.61 2.92 1.71
C ALA A 103 -3.57 3.91 2.38
N TYR A 104 -4.86 3.78 2.05
CA TYR A 104 -5.91 4.63 2.57
C TYR A 104 -6.81 3.87 3.55
N LEU A 105 -6.84 4.35 4.79
CA LEU A 105 -7.76 3.93 5.84
C LEU A 105 -8.78 5.04 6.06
N THR A 106 -10.06 4.68 6.05
CA THR A 106 -11.14 5.60 6.39
C THR A 106 -12.14 4.87 7.25
N HIS A 107 -12.67 5.54 8.26
CA HIS A 107 -13.65 4.98 9.17
C HIS A 107 -14.53 6.07 9.75
N THR A 108 -15.83 5.77 9.86
CA THR A 108 -16.81 6.65 10.49
C THR A 108 -17.17 6.05 11.83
N LEU A 109 -17.11 6.86 12.87
CA LEU A 109 -17.38 6.46 14.25
C LEU A 109 -18.86 6.65 14.53
N ASN A 110 -19.49 5.62 15.10
CA ASN A 110 -20.92 5.65 15.41
C ASN A 110 -21.19 6.20 16.82
N GLU A 111 -20.22 6.06 17.71
CA GLU A 111 -20.27 6.52 19.09
C GLU A 111 -19.11 7.47 19.38
N GLU A 112 -19.21 8.20 20.49
CA GLU A 112 -18.12 9.06 20.96
C GLU A 112 -17.05 8.20 21.64
N VAL A 113 -15.96 7.97 20.91
CA VAL A 113 -14.88 7.07 21.30
C VAL A 113 -13.68 7.81 21.88
N GLN A 114 -13.01 7.18 22.84
CA GLN A 114 -11.75 7.65 23.40
C GLN A 114 -10.55 6.97 22.73
N LYS A 115 -10.73 5.75 22.21
CA LYS A 115 -9.66 4.99 21.56
C LYS A 115 -10.17 4.20 20.36
N VAL A 116 -9.39 4.23 19.28
CA VAL A 116 -9.67 3.52 18.04
C VAL A 116 -8.44 2.77 17.58
N CYS A 117 -8.57 1.47 17.39
CA CYS A 117 -7.50 0.61 16.88
C CYS A 117 -7.88 0.04 15.53
N PHE A 118 -7.11 0.37 14.50
CA PHE A 118 -7.20 -0.20 13.17
C PHE A 118 -6.20 -1.32 13.01
N TYR A 119 -6.63 -2.37 12.34
CA TYR A 119 -5.74 -3.45 11.98
C TYR A 119 -6.04 -3.94 10.57
N GLY A 120 -5.01 -4.42 9.89
CA GLY A 120 -5.20 -5.05 8.59
C GLY A 120 -3.90 -5.52 7.94
N ASP A 121 -4.07 -6.18 6.82
CA ASP A 121 -2.99 -6.73 6.01
C ASP A 121 -2.71 -5.78 4.84
N LEU A 122 -1.49 -5.26 4.74
CA LEU A 122 -1.05 -4.46 3.60
C LEU A 122 -0.55 -5.37 2.49
N ILE A 123 -1.20 -5.29 1.34
CA ILE A 123 -0.82 -5.98 0.11
C ILE A 123 -0.64 -5.00 -1.03
N LEU A 124 0.20 -5.37 -1.99
CA LEU A 124 0.24 -4.72 -3.29
C LEU A 124 -0.72 -5.47 -4.24
N GLN A 125 -1.84 -4.84 -4.61
CA GLN A 125 -2.82 -5.44 -5.50
C GLN A 125 -2.67 -4.89 -6.93
N GLN A 126 -2.53 -5.80 -7.89
CA GLN A 126 -2.66 -5.51 -9.32
C GLN A 126 -4.14 -5.40 -9.70
N LYS A 127 -4.56 -4.29 -10.31
CA LYS A 127 -5.95 -4.08 -10.73
C LYS A 127 -6.26 -4.61 -12.14
N SER A 128 -5.25 -4.74 -13.01
CA SER A 128 -5.44 -5.16 -14.41
C SER A 128 -4.34 -6.11 -14.90
N LEU A 129 -4.70 -6.99 -15.85
CA LEU A 129 -3.80 -7.96 -16.49
C LEU A 129 -2.94 -7.37 -17.61
N LEU A 130 -3.35 -6.25 -18.22
CA LEU A 130 -2.76 -5.73 -19.46
C LEU A 130 -1.99 -4.40 -19.28
N THR A 131 -2.02 -3.77 -18.11
CA THR A 131 -1.23 -2.56 -17.83
C THR A 131 -1.03 -2.32 -16.33
N SER A 132 0.07 -1.62 -16.04
CA SER A 132 0.80 -1.34 -14.80
C SER A 132 0.03 -0.70 -13.63
N GLU A 133 -1.28 -0.90 -13.52
CA GLU A 133 -2.04 -0.32 -12.42
C GLU A 133 -1.97 -1.22 -11.19
N VAL A 134 -0.96 -0.93 -10.36
CA VAL A 134 -0.73 -1.61 -9.10
C VAL A 134 -0.93 -0.60 -7.96
N ALA A 135 -1.66 -0.99 -6.92
CA ALA A 135 -1.98 -0.12 -5.80
C ALA A 135 -1.88 -0.85 -4.46
N ALA A 136 -1.42 -0.15 -3.44
CA ALA A 136 -1.50 -0.60 -2.07
C ALA A 136 -2.97 -0.80 -1.69
N LYS A 137 -3.29 -1.95 -1.12
CA LYS A 137 -4.60 -2.25 -0.58
C LYS A 137 -4.43 -2.85 0.80
N ILE A 138 -5.33 -2.46 1.69
CA ILE A 138 -5.43 -3.07 3.01
C ILE A 138 -6.58 -4.08 2.96
N THR A 139 -6.29 -5.33 3.31
CA THR A 139 -7.23 -6.45 3.41
C THR A 139 -7.40 -6.89 4.86
N ASN A 140 -8.35 -7.78 5.14
CA ASN A 140 -8.63 -8.29 6.49
C ASN A 140 -8.73 -7.16 7.53
N LYS A 141 -9.46 -6.10 7.16
CA LYS A 141 -9.60 -4.91 7.99
C LYS A 141 -10.48 -5.23 9.19
N TYR A 142 -10.00 -4.92 10.38
CA TYR A 142 -10.79 -4.93 11.59
C TYR A 142 -10.53 -3.66 12.41
N VAL A 143 -11.58 -3.16 13.05
CA VAL A 143 -11.55 -1.93 13.82
C VAL A 143 -12.10 -2.24 15.21
N MET A 144 -11.40 -1.79 16.23
CA MET A 144 -11.86 -1.83 17.61
C MET A 144 -12.06 -0.40 18.10
N GLU A 145 -13.20 -0.17 18.72
CA GLU A 145 -13.64 1.12 19.24
C GLU A 145 -13.88 0.99 20.74
N GLU A 146 -13.29 1.89 21.52
CA GLU A 146 -13.53 2.00 22.96
C GLU A 146 -14.29 3.30 23.21
N ALA A 147 -15.56 3.17 23.59
CA ALA A 147 -16.45 4.28 23.95
C ALA A 147 -16.01 4.98 25.25
N GLY A 148 -16.62 6.13 25.52
CA GLY A 148 -16.39 6.88 26.76
C GLY A 148 -15.54 8.13 26.55
N TYR A 149 -15.77 8.80 25.43
CA TYR A 149 -15.15 10.08 25.13
C TYR A 149 -15.34 11.10 26.28
N THR A 150 -14.25 11.73 26.69
CA THR A 150 -14.27 12.92 27.56
C THR A 150 -13.24 13.95 27.08
N ASN A 151 -13.59 15.22 27.17
CA ASN A 151 -12.72 16.33 26.72
C ASN A 151 -11.40 16.42 27.52
N ASP A 152 -11.37 15.88 28.75
CA ASP A 152 -10.19 15.91 29.61
C ASP A 152 -9.17 14.80 29.30
N ASN A 153 -9.57 13.80 28.50
CA ASN A 153 -8.74 12.64 28.19
C ASN A 153 -8.18 12.71 26.76
N VAL A 154 -6.98 12.14 26.58
CA VAL A 154 -6.32 12.04 25.27
C VAL A 154 -7.02 11.00 24.41
N ILE A 155 -7.39 11.38 23.18
CA ILE A 155 -7.85 10.40 22.19
C ILE A 155 -6.64 9.64 21.65
N ILE A 156 -6.76 8.31 21.61
CA ILE A 156 -5.71 7.41 21.13
C ILE A 156 -6.17 6.79 19.81
N ILE A 157 -5.42 7.03 18.74
CA ILE A 157 -5.63 6.40 17.43
C ILE A 157 -4.43 5.51 17.13
N GLN A 158 -4.68 4.22 16.98
CA GLN A 158 -3.67 3.23 16.66
C GLN A 158 -4.01 2.57 15.31
N ALA A 159 -2.99 2.32 14.50
CA ALA A 159 -3.12 1.50 13.30
C ALA A 159 -1.94 0.52 13.20
N GLU A 160 -2.26 -0.75 13.05
CA GLU A 160 -1.29 -1.84 12.89
C GLU A 160 -1.52 -2.53 11.54
N LEU A 161 -0.54 -2.39 10.65
CA LEU A 161 -0.57 -3.02 9.33
C LEU A 161 0.49 -4.10 9.23
N VAL A 162 0.07 -5.32 8.94
CA VAL A 162 0.98 -6.43 8.69
C VAL A 162 1.28 -6.48 7.20
N TYR A 163 2.55 -6.47 6.82
CA TYR A 163 2.96 -6.60 5.44
C TYR A 163 2.75 -8.05 5.00
N LYS A 164 1.90 -8.21 3.99
CA LYS A 164 1.59 -9.52 3.43
C LYS A 164 2.14 -9.64 2.03
N ASP A 165 2.56 -10.86 1.75
CA ASP A 165 2.99 -11.24 0.42
C ASP A 165 1.75 -11.43 -0.44
N HIS A 166 1.69 -10.69 -1.54
CA HIS A 166 0.68 -10.91 -2.57
C HIS A 166 1.37 -11.18 -3.89
N LEU A 167 0.91 -12.23 -4.57
CA LEU A 167 1.43 -12.65 -5.86
C LEU A 167 0.97 -11.67 -6.94
N ILE A 168 1.92 -11.13 -7.70
CA ILE A 168 1.65 -10.31 -8.88
C ILE A 168 1.73 -11.21 -10.10
N TYR A 169 0.80 -11.05 -11.04
CA TYR A 169 0.67 -11.86 -12.24
C TYR A 169 1.21 -11.10 -13.44
N TYR A 170 2.25 -11.64 -14.08
CA TYR A 170 2.77 -11.09 -15.33
C TYR A 170 2.31 -11.93 -16.52
N GLN A 171 1.77 -11.27 -17.55
CA GLN A 171 1.58 -11.86 -18.87
C GLN A 171 2.56 -11.20 -19.86
N PRO A 172 3.48 -11.96 -20.47
CA PRO A 172 4.42 -11.40 -21.43
C PRO A 172 3.71 -10.80 -22.64
N SER A 173 4.25 -9.67 -23.11
CA SER A 173 3.74 -8.98 -24.30
C SER A 173 4.15 -9.72 -25.58
N ILE A 174 3.40 -9.49 -26.66
CA ILE A 174 3.71 -10.03 -28.00
C ILE A 174 5.17 -9.75 -28.39
N TRP A 175 5.69 -8.57 -28.04
CA TRP A 175 7.08 -8.19 -28.31
C TRP A 175 8.11 -9.06 -27.58
N GLU A 176 7.79 -9.54 -26.38
CA GLU A 176 8.67 -10.41 -25.61
C GLU A 176 8.65 -11.85 -26.13
N GLU A 177 7.56 -12.28 -26.75
CA GLU A 177 7.49 -13.54 -27.49
C GLU A 177 8.23 -13.43 -28.83
N LEU A 178 8.09 -12.29 -29.52
CA LEU A 178 8.73 -12.04 -30.82
C LEU A 178 10.27 -12.03 -30.75
N LYS A 179 10.84 -11.68 -29.59
CA LYS A 179 12.29 -11.72 -29.37
C LYS A 179 12.89 -13.13 -29.45
N TRP A 180 12.08 -14.18 -29.41
CA TRP A 180 12.51 -15.57 -29.55
C TRP A 180 12.12 -16.19 -30.90
N ILE A 181 11.13 -15.61 -31.58
CA ILE A 181 10.63 -16.04 -32.88
C ILE A 181 11.71 -16.05 -33.95
N TRP A 182 12.59 -15.05 -34.02
CA TRP A 182 13.67 -15.00 -35.02
C TRP A 182 14.55 -16.27 -35.06
N ILE A 183 14.80 -16.94 -33.93
CA ILE A 183 15.56 -18.19 -33.87
C ILE A 183 14.84 -19.36 -34.57
N GLN A 184 13.50 -19.40 -34.47
CA GLN A 184 12.68 -20.38 -35.20
C GLN A 184 12.58 -20.07 -36.69
N TYR A 185 12.58 -18.79 -37.08
CA TYR A 185 12.43 -18.40 -38.49
C TYR A 185 13.76 -18.45 -39.25
N ILE A 186 14.89 -18.29 -38.56
CA ILE A 186 16.22 -18.50 -39.13
C ILE A 186 16.39 -19.95 -39.63
N SER A 187 15.87 -20.95 -38.91
CA SER A 187 15.98 -22.35 -39.35
C SER A 187 15.20 -22.62 -40.65
N CYS A 188 13.97 -22.12 -40.76
CA CYS A 188 13.19 -22.21 -42.00
C CYS A 188 13.81 -21.39 -43.14
N PHE A 189 14.32 -20.19 -42.84
CA PHE A 189 14.96 -19.32 -43.83
C PHE A 189 16.22 -19.97 -44.42
N LEU A 190 17.05 -20.62 -43.60
CA LEU A 190 18.24 -21.33 -44.07
C LEU A 190 17.89 -22.49 -45.01
N VAL A 191 16.83 -23.26 -44.70
CA VAL A 191 16.36 -24.34 -45.56
C VAL A 191 15.82 -23.80 -46.89
N LEU A 192 15.00 -22.75 -46.86
CA LEU A 192 14.45 -22.13 -48.06
C LEU A 192 15.54 -21.49 -48.94
N ALA A 193 16.52 -20.82 -48.34
CA ALA A 193 17.65 -20.23 -49.04
C ALA A 193 18.55 -21.29 -49.70
N TYR A 194 18.71 -22.46 -49.06
CA TYR A 194 19.42 -23.58 -49.66
C TYR A 194 18.68 -24.15 -50.87
N ILE A 195 17.36 -24.36 -50.75
CA ILE A 195 16.52 -24.88 -51.84
C ILE A 195 16.48 -23.89 -53.01
N ALA A 196 16.38 -22.58 -52.77
CA ALA A 196 16.30 -21.59 -53.83
C ALA A 196 17.62 -21.39 -54.61
N LYS A 197 18.75 -21.87 -54.08
CA LYS A 197 20.07 -21.76 -54.70
C LYS A 197 20.42 -22.97 -55.59
N HIS A 198 19.63 -24.04 -55.53
CA HIS A 198 19.76 -25.26 -56.33
C HIS A 198 18.56 -25.44 -57.25
#